data_AF-A0A1E7RTG0-F1
#
_entry.id   AF-A0A1E7RTG0-F1
#
_cell.length_a   1.000
_cell.length_b   1.000
_cell.length_c   1.000
_cell.angle_alpha   90.00
_cell.angle_beta   90.00
_cell.angle_gamma   90.00
#
_symmetry.space_group_name_H-M   'P 1'
#
loop_
_entity.id
_entity.type
_entity.pdbx_description
1 polymer ?
#
loop_
_entity_poly.entity_id
_entity_poly.type
_entity_poly.pdbx_seq_one_letter_code
_entity_poly.pdbx_strand_id
1 'polypeptide(L)'
;MKRIGSTVLALLATLSLNAYATDAPGPKRPSVEQLQKLIVNQSPQTHVDKPDNDRITAKRIDIVDDKGTIRMTLSGQTPAPIIDGIQYKRAFNVAGMVLYDDKGSERGGFGTADVNGGMAVLALDHPAMDAIGWRVSPDGEVRFSINQAPPLIREPKLDNRLIPGVATPTRIEMLVGADGTPAIALNDKADRPRLRLTVTQKGYGAIEFLDAQGKVIHTLAPEADLR
;
A
#
# COMPACT_ATOMS: atom_id res chain seq x y z
N MET A 1 -29.20 -73.34 18.06
CA MET A 1 -30.43 -72.56 18.35
C MET A 1 -30.09 -71.43 19.32
N LYS A 2 -30.58 -70.22 18.98
CA LYS A 2 -30.73 -68.99 19.80
C LYS A 2 -29.48 -68.16 20.16
N ARG A 3 -29.74 -66.85 20.06
CA ARG A 3 -28.88 -65.66 19.91
C ARG A 3 -28.66 -64.93 21.25
N ILE A 4 -27.93 -63.80 21.12
CA ILE A 4 -27.85 -62.59 21.98
C ILE A 4 -26.54 -62.64 22.80
N GLY A 5 -25.53 -61.79 22.62
CA GLY A 5 -25.50 -60.39 22.18
C GLY A 5 -24.95 -59.57 23.34
N SER A 6 -23.76 -58.99 23.21
CA SER A 6 -23.30 -57.88 24.04
C SER A 6 -22.04 -57.24 23.43
N THR A 7 -22.28 -56.07 22.89
CA THR A 7 -21.35 -55.05 22.42
C THR A 7 -20.42 -54.62 23.55
N VAL A 8 -19.11 -54.55 23.31
CA VAL A 8 -18.22 -53.69 24.12
C VAL A 8 -17.46 -52.76 23.20
N LEU A 9 -17.58 -51.51 23.57
CA LEU A 9 -17.28 -50.27 22.89
C LEU A 9 -15.76 -50.06 22.80
N ALA A 10 -15.23 -49.88 21.59
CA ALA A 10 -13.86 -49.43 21.39
C ALA A 10 -13.78 -47.94 21.75
N LEU A 11 -13.10 -47.63 22.85
CA LEU A 11 -12.83 -46.26 23.28
C LEU A 11 -11.69 -45.69 22.42
N LEU A 12 -12.02 -45.06 21.28
CA LEU A 12 -11.07 -44.20 20.57
C LEU A 12 -10.92 -42.89 21.36
N ALA A 13 -9.77 -42.69 21.98
CA ALA A 13 -9.38 -41.40 22.53
C ALA A 13 -9.01 -40.45 21.37
N THR A 14 -9.96 -39.63 20.92
CA THR A 14 -9.68 -38.48 20.07
C THR A 14 -9.22 -37.33 20.95
N LEU A 15 -7.90 -37.14 21.05
CA LEU A 15 -7.33 -35.89 21.55
C LEU A 15 -7.47 -34.83 20.45
N SER A 16 -8.61 -34.13 20.43
CA SER A 16 -8.75 -32.88 19.70
C SER A 16 -7.94 -31.80 20.42
N LEU A 17 -6.77 -31.50 19.87
CA LEU A 17 -6.01 -30.30 20.22
C LEU A 17 -6.80 -29.09 19.71
N ASN A 18 -7.68 -28.55 20.56
CA ASN A 18 -8.30 -27.27 20.31
C ASN A 18 -7.22 -26.19 20.27
N ALA A 19 -6.92 -25.67 19.09
CA ALA A 19 -6.14 -24.44 18.93
C ALA A 19 -7.03 -23.25 19.29
N TYR A 20 -7.30 -23.05 20.58
CA TYR A 20 -7.85 -21.79 21.05
C TYR A 20 -6.73 -20.75 21.11
N ALA A 21 -6.95 -19.59 20.50
CA ALA A 21 -6.19 -18.39 20.80
C ALA A 21 -6.40 -18.09 22.30
N THR A 22 -5.38 -18.37 23.10
CA THR A 22 -5.31 -18.02 24.52
C THR A 22 -5.41 -16.50 24.68
N ASP A 23 -6.10 -16.02 25.72
CA ASP A 23 -6.11 -14.60 26.09
C ASP A 23 -4.71 -14.01 25.95
N ALA A 24 -4.58 -13.02 25.06
CA ALA A 24 -3.31 -12.38 24.84
C ALA A 24 -2.84 -11.80 26.18
N PRO A 25 -1.68 -12.22 26.71
CA PRO A 25 -1.17 -11.65 27.94
C PRO A 25 -1.06 -10.13 27.76
N GLY A 26 -1.42 -9.38 28.80
CA GLY A 26 -1.34 -7.91 28.80
C GLY A 26 0.00 -7.43 28.22
N PRO A 27 0.01 -6.25 27.58
CA PRO A 27 1.10 -5.83 26.70
C PRO A 27 2.45 -6.00 27.39
N LYS A 28 3.29 -6.87 26.82
CA LYS A 28 4.64 -7.11 27.34
C LYS A 28 5.44 -5.82 27.15
N ARG A 29 5.76 -5.16 28.26
CA ARG A 29 6.62 -3.97 28.26
C ARG A 29 7.98 -4.28 28.91
N PRO A 30 9.06 -3.62 28.49
CA PRO A 30 10.36 -3.71 29.17
C PRO A 30 10.28 -3.25 30.63
N SER A 31 11.12 -3.82 31.50
CA SER A 31 11.27 -3.37 32.88
C SER A 31 11.90 -1.98 32.94
N VAL A 32 11.73 -1.27 34.06
CA VAL A 32 12.33 0.06 34.24
C VAL A 32 13.85 -0.02 34.18
N GLU A 33 14.44 -1.08 34.72
CA GLU A 33 15.89 -1.32 34.69
C GLU A 33 16.37 -1.61 33.26
N GLN A 34 15.56 -2.30 32.45
CA GLN A 34 15.85 -2.50 31.03
C GLN A 34 15.78 -1.16 30.28
N LEU A 35 14.77 -0.34 30.56
CA LEU A 35 14.65 1.00 29.96
C LEU A 35 15.82 1.90 30.38
N GLN A 36 16.22 1.89 31.64
CA GLN A 36 17.35 2.70 32.15
C GLN A 36 18.68 2.37 31.45
N LYS A 37 18.93 1.09 31.13
CA LYS A 37 20.10 0.68 30.33
C LYS A 37 20.05 1.16 28.88
N LEU A 38 18.87 1.52 28.37
CA LEU A 38 18.62 2.03 27.00
C LEU A 38 18.57 3.56 26.93
N ILE A 39 18.44 4.25 28.06
CA ILE A 39 18.37 5.71 28.10
C ILE A 39 19.78 6.30 27.93
N VAL A 40 20.02 6.87 26.76
CA VAL A 40 21.32 7.47 26.37
C VAL A 40 21.50 8.87 26.95
N ASN A 41 20.45 9.68 27.00
CA ASN A 41 20.44 11.00 27.61
C ASN A 41 19.04 11.32 28.15
N GLN A 42 18.94 11.73 29.41
CA GLN A 42 17.69 12.13 30.06
C GLN A 42 17.30 13.60 29.77
N SER A 43 18.17 14.34 29.08
CA SER A 43 18.00 15.73 28.67
C SER A 43 18.68 15.98 27.32
N PRO A 44 18.20 15.35 26.22
CA PRO A 44 18.80 15.52 24.89
C PRO A 44 18.71 16.99 24.43
N GLN A 45 19.70 17.45 23.66
CA GLN A 45 19.56 18.72 22.94
C GLN A 45 18.59 18.54 21.78
N THR A 46 17.47 19.24 21.85
CA THR A 46 16.42 19.32 20.82
C THR A 46 16.36 20.70 20.15
N HIS A 47 17.38 21.57 20.35
CA HIS A 47 17.37 22.97 19.90
C HIS A 47 18.77 23.55 19.58
N VAL A 48 18.82 24.59 18.73
CA VAL A 48 19.99 25.34 18.22
C VAL A 48 19.67 26.85 18.15
N ASP A 49 20.66 27.75 18.30
CA ASP A 49 20.39 29.20 18.52
C ASP A 49 20.29 30.10 17.27
N LYS A 50 20.63 29.62 16.05
CA LYS A 50 20.38 30.27 14.72
C LYS A 50 20.48 29.25 13.56
N PRO A 51 19.78 29.40 12.41
CA PRO A 51 18.56 30.18 12.19
C PRO A 51 17.36 29.58 12.91
N ASP A 52 16.66 30.51 13.54
CA ASP A 52 15.41 30.47 14.28
C ASP A 52 14.21 30.79 13.35
N ASN A 53 14.32 30.34 12.09
CA ASN A 53 13.21 30.22 11.15
C ASN A 53 12.42 28.93 11.48
N ASP A 54 11.83 28.87 12.68
CA ASP A 54 11.07 27.71 13.21
C ASP A 54 10.01 27.18 12.23
N ARG A 55 9.52 28.06 11.35
CA ARG A 55 8.61 27.73 10.26
C ARG A 55 8.97 28.50 9.01
N ILE A 56 9.10 27.77 7.91
CA ILE A 56 9.06 28.36 6.56
C ILE A 56 7.60 28.34 6.09
N THR A 57 6.93 29.49 6.08
CA THR A 57 5.62 29.63 5.41
C THR A 57 5.87 29.99 3.96
N ALA A 58 5.67 29.03 3.07
CA ALA A 58 5.78 29.25 1.64
C ALA A 58 4.61 28.59 0.92
N LYS A 59 4.20 29.17 -0.21
CA LYS A 59 3.33 28.44 -1.16
C LYS A 59 4.10 27.30 -1.82
N ARG A 60 5.41 27.48 -2.03
CA ARG A 60 6.28 26.55 -2.74
C ARG A 60 7.73 26.72 -2.29
N ILE A 61 8.44 25.60 -2.14
CA ILE A 61 9.89 25.52 -1.95
C ILE A 61 10.42 24.55 -3.01
N ASP A 62 11.37 25.01 -3.81
CA ASP A 62 12.03 24.19 -4.84
C ASP A 62 13.46 23.89 -4.43
N ILE A 63 13.86 22.63 -4.58
CA ILE A 63 15.26 22.20 -4.47
C ILE A 63 15.80 22.11 -5.89
N VAL A 64 16.85 22.88 -6.19
CA VAL A 64 17.48 22.97 -7.51
C VAL A 64 18.87 22.35 -7.49
N ASP A 65 19.28 21.70 -8.58
CA ASP A 65 20.65 21.22 -8.77
C ASP A 65 21.58 22.32 -9.33
N ASP A 66 22.85 21.97 -9.55
CA ASP A 66 23.90 22.87 -10.06
C ASP A 66 23.64 23.41 -11.48
N LYS A 67 22.77 22.74 -12.25
CA LYS A 67 22.32 23.18 -13.58
C LYS A 67 21.06 24.05 -13.50
N GLY A 68 20.51 24.26 -12.31
CA GLY A 68 19.24 24.97 -12.09
C GLY A 68 18.00 24.12 -12.36
N THR A 69 18.13 22.80 -12.50
CA THR A 69 16.99 21.90 -12.67
C THR A 69 16.32 21.66 -11.33
N ILE A 70 15.00 21.81 -11.26
CA ILE A 70 14.24 21.49 -10.04
C ILE A 70 14.25 19.97 -9.85
N ARG A 71 14.69 19.51 -8.68
CA ARG A 71 14.77 18.10 -8.29
C ARG A 71 13.68 17.69 -7.31
N MET A 72 13.12 18.65 -6.59
CA MET A 72 12.03 18.45 -5.66
C MET A 72 11.24 19.74 -5.49
N THR A 73 9.92 19.63 -5.37
CA THR A 73 9.02 20.73 -5.02
C THR A 73 8.24 20.34 -3.77
N LEU A 74 8.25 21.15 -2.70
CA LEU A 74 7.28 21.09 -1.60
C LEU A 74 6.29 22.24 -1.77
N SER A 75 4.99 21.98 -1.84
CA SER A 75 3.99 23.02 -2.12
C SER A 75 2.61 22.73 -1.53
N GLY A 76 1.92 23.80 -1.12
CA GLY A 76 0.49 23.74 -0.76
C GLY A 76 -0.43 23.49 -1.96
N GLN A 77 0.07 23.68 -3.19
CA GLN A 77 -0.58 23.24 -4.41
C GLN A 77 0.52 22.84 -5.39
N THR A 78 0.85 21.55 -5.43
CA THR A 78 1.93 21.03 -6.29
C THR A 78 1.70 21.42 -7.74
N PRO A 79 2.76 21.76 -8.49
CA PRO A 79 2.65 22.07 -9.90
C PRO A 79 2.07 20.88 -10.68
N ALA A 80 1.51 21.19 -11.85
CA ALA A 80 0.98 20.18 -12.74
C ALA A 80 2.13 19.29 -13.28
N PRO A 81 1.89 17.99 -13.52
CA PRO A 81 2.96 17.03 -13.79
C PRO A 81 3.72 17.32 -15.07
N ILE A 82 5.04 17.17 -15.03
CA ILE A 82 5.93 17.34 -16.19
C ILE A 82 6.41 15.97 -16.62
N ILE A 83 6.15 15.60 -17.86
CA ILE A 83 6.56 14.31 -18.44
C ILE A 83 7.28 14.61 -19.75
N ASP A 84 8.56 14.23 -19.81
CA ASP A 84 9.42 14.42 -20.97
C ASP A 84 9.39 15.88 -21.50
N GLY A 85 9.43 16.84 -20.56
CA GLY A 85 9.44 18.28 -20.85
C GLY A 85 8.09 18.92 -21.19
N ILE A 86 6.99 18.16 -21.21
CA ILE A 86 5.64 18.70 -21.39
C ILE A 86 4.92 18.71 -20.04
N GLN A 87 4.28 19.83 -19.71
CA GLN A 87 3.43 19.94 -18.54
C GLN A 87 1.98 19.57 -18.86
N TYR A 88 1.42 18.60 -18.13
CA TYR A 88 0.07 18.08 -18.30
C TYR A 88 -0.84 18.53 -17.16
N LYS A 89 -2.16 18.46 -17.37
CA LYS A 89 -3.14 18.73 -16.30
C LYS A 89 -3.16 17.58 -15.29
N ARG A 90 -3.24 17.92 -14.01
CA ARG A 90 -3.46 16.95 -12.93
C ARG A 90 -4.95 16.61 -12.82
N ALA A 91 -5.28 15.39 -12.42
CA ALA A 91 -6.66 14.95 -12.22
C ALA A 91 -7.34 15.64 -11.02
N PHE A 92 -6.57 15.94 -9.98
CA PHE A 92 -6.99 16.65 -8.77
C PHE A 92 -5.79 17.39 -8.17
N ASN A 93 -6.02 18.43 -7.38
CA ASN A 93 -4.93 19.14 -6.69
C ASN A 93 -4.33 18.26 -5.59
N VAL A 94 -3.04 18.45 -5.32
CA VAL A 94 -2.33 17.81 -4.20
C VAL A 94 -1.53 18.88 -3.48
N ALA A 95 -1.59 18.86 -2.14
CA ALA A 95 -0.64 19.56 -1.29
C ALA A 95 0.41 18.55 -0.81
N GLY A 96 1.70 18.82 -1.02
CA GLY A 96 2.76 17.89 -0.66
C GLY A 96 4.04 18.07 -1.45
N MET A 97 4.74 16.97 -1.67
CA MET A 97 6.04 16.90 -2.31
C MET A 97 5.95 16.23 -3.69
N VAL A 98 6.67 16.78 -4.67
CA VAL A 98 6.91 16.18 -5.99
C VAL A 98 8.40 15.96 -6.20
N LEU A 99 8.77 14.82 -6.78
CA LEU A 99 10.13 14.44 -7.12
C LEU A 99 10.36 14.56 -8.62
N TYR A 100 11.56 15.00 -9.03
CA TYR A 100 11.92 15.11 -10.45
C TYR A 100 13.27 14.47 -10.77
N ASP A 101 13.40 13.93 -11.98
CA ASP A 101 14.68 13.49 -12.54
C ASP A 101 15.57 14.66 -12.98
N ASP A 102 16.73 14.36 -13.56
CA ASP A 102 17.74 15.33 -14.01
C ASP A 102 17.33 16.13 -15.25
N LYS A 103 16.16 15.84 -15.80
CA LYS A 103 15.54 16.58 -16.91
C LYS A 103 14.30 17.33 -16.44
N GLY A 104 13.99 17.31 -15.14
CA GLY A 104 12.80 17.94 -14.57
C GLY A 104 11.51 17.17 -14.83
N SER A 105 11.56 15.90 -15.25
CA SER A 105 10.36 15.06 -15.37
C SER A 105 9.97 14.48 -14.02
N GLU A 106 8.68 14.47 -13.71
CA GLU A 106 8.12 13.95 -12.46
C GLU A 106 8.42 12.45 -12.30
N ARG A 107 8.78 12.06 -11.07
CA ARG A 107 9.09 10.67 -10.67
C ARG A 107 8.27 10.24 -9.46
N GLY A 108 7.12 10.88 -9.27
CA GLY A 108 6.20 10.65 -8.17
C GLY A 108 6.26 11.76 -7.11
N GLY A 109 5.72 11.43 -5.94
CA GLY A 109 5.54 12.38 -4.85
C GLY A 109 4.74 11.80 -3.69
N PHE A 110 4.50 12.61 -2.68
CA PHE A 110 3.58 12.27 -1.59
C PHE A 110 2.81 13.51 -1.15
N GLY A 111 1.59 13.34 -0.66
CA GLY A 111 0.79 14.47 -0.21
C GLY A 111 -0.65 14.12 0.10
N THR A 112 -1.46 15.16 0.27
CA THR A 112 -2.90 15.06 0.45
C THR A 112 -3.60 15.60 -0.79
N ALA A 113 -4.43 14.78 -1.41
CA ALA A 113 -5.25 15.16 -2.55
C ALA A 113 -6.52 15.88 -2.10
N ASP A 114 -6.85 16.97 -2.81
CA ASP A 114 -8.07 17.77 -2.60
C ASP A 114 -9.27 17.09 -3.26
N VAL A 115 -9.69 15.97 -2.68
CA VAL A 115 -10.94 15.25 -3.00
C VAL A 115 -11.90 15.37 -1.83
N ASN A 116 -13.20 15.11 -2.03
CA ASN A 116 -14.15 15.12 -0.92
C ASN A 116 -13.73 14.11 0.17
N GLY A 117 -13.52 14.59 1.39
CA GLY A 117 -13.01 13.80 2.52
C GLY A 117 -11.48 13.64 2.59
N GLY A 118 -10.74 14.08 1.57
CA GLY A 118 -9.27 14.06 1.52
C GLY A 118 -8.66 12.67 1.35
N MET A 119 -7.60 12.56 0.55
CA MET A 119 -6.90 11.29 0.32
C MET A 119 -5.40 11.47 0.51
N ALA A 120 -4.79 10.69 1.39
CA ALA A 120 -3.33 10.64 1.50
C ALA A 120 -2.77 9.76 0.39
N VAL A 121 -1.78 10.25 -0.34
CA VAL A 121 -1.16 9.54 -1.47
C VAL A 121 0.36 9.56 -1.37
N LEU A 122 0.98 8.47 -1.79
CA LEU A 122 2.39 8.41 -2.15
C LEU A 122 2.52 7.60 -3.43
N ALA A 123 3.19 8.14 -4.44
CA ALA A 123 3.48 7.42 -5.67
C ALA A 123 4.95 7.57 -6.03
N LEU A 124 5.52 6.52 -6.63
CA LEU A 124 6.78 6.61 -7.37
C LEU A 124 6.51 6.14 -8.78
N ASP A 125 7.03 6.85 -9.78
CA ASP A 125 6.56 6.71 -11.15
C ASP A 125 7.56 5.98 -12.05
N HIS A 126 7.03 5.20 -12.99
CA HIS A 126 7.65 5.00 -14.28
C HIS A 126 7.66 6.31 -15.08
N PRO A 127 8.40 6.41 -16.21
CA PRO A 127 8.51 7.66 -16.95
C PRO A 127 7.20 8.36 -17.35
N ALA A 128 6.07 7.65 -17.40
CA ALA A 128 4.78 8.13 -17.90
C ALA A 128 3.55 7.63 -17.09
N MET A 129 3.78 6.99 -15.92
CA MET A 129 2.72 6.44 -15.05
C MET A 129 3.28 6.02 -13.68
N ASP A 130 2.48 6.05 -12.61
CA ASP A 130 2.79 5.42 -11.32
C ASP A 130 3.34 3.99 -11.49
N ALA A 131 4.50 3.70 -10.90
CA ALA A 131 5.05 2.34 -10.76
C ALA A 131 4.55 1.68 -9.48
N ILE A 132 4.57 2.42 -8.37
CA ILE A 132 3.97 2.00 -7.10
C ILE A 132 3.11 3.13 -6.54
N GLY A 133 2.05 2.76 -5.83
CA GLY A 133 1.14 3.72 -5.21
C GLY A 133 0.68 3.28 -3.83
N TRP A 134 0.63 4.20 -2.89
CA TRP A 134 0.01 4.07 -1.57
C TRP A 134 -1.13 5.07 -1.47
N ARG A 135 -2.28 4.62 -0.99
CA ARG A 135 -3.47 5.46 -0.83
C ARG A 135 -4.19 5.14 0.46
N VAL A 136 -4.66 6.19 1.14
CA VAL A 136 -5.67 6.11 2.19
C VAL A 136 -6.84 6.95 1.73
N SER A 137 -7.93 6.28 1.37
CA SER A 137 -9.13 6.86 0.80
C SER A 137 -10.09 7.38 1.87
N PRO A 138 -10.96 8.35 1.54
CA PRO A 138 -11.93 8.92 2.48
C PRO A 138 -12.91 7.92 3.10
N ASP A 139 -13.20 6.82 2.40
CA ASP A 139 -14.08 5.75 2.84
C ASP A 139 -13.39 4.73 3.77
N GLY A 140 -12.10 4.93 4.06
CA GLY A 140 -11.30 4.06 4.90
C GLY A 140 -10.54 2.97 4.12
N GLU A 141 -10.68 2.88 2.79
CA GLU A 141 -9.85 1.97 2.01
C GLU A 141 -8.37 2.35 2.14
N VAL A 142 -7.53 1.37 2.44
CA VAL A 142 -6.07 1.50 2.38
C VAL A 142 -5.56 0.62 1.26
N ARG A 143 -4.77 1.17 0.34
CA ARG A 143 -4.27 0.45 -0.82
C ARG A 143 -2.78 0.67 -1.00
N PHE A 144 -2.07 -0.41 -1.31
CA PHE A 144 -0.76 -0.39 -1.94
C PHE A 144 -0.83 -1.16 -3.25
N SER A 145 -0.30 -0.59 -4.34
CA SER A 145 -0.29 -1.23 -5.65
C SER A 145 1.11 -1.20 -6.27
N ILE A 146 1.41 -2.24 -7.06
CA ILE A 146 2.58 -2.32 -7.93
C ILE A 146 2.08 -2.52 -9.36
N ASN A 147 2.39 -1.57 -10.22
CA ASN A 147 1.95 -1.51 -11.61
C ASN A 147 3.05 -2.05 -12.53
N GLN A 148 2.66 -2.64 -13.64
CA GLN A 148 3.60 -3.05 -14.68
C GLN A 148 4.13 -1.81 -15.43
N ALA A 149 5.41 -1.79 -15.79
CA ALA A 149 5.94 -0.70 -16.63
C ALA A 149 5.13 -0.54 -17.93
N PRO A 150 4.64 0.67 -18.26
CA PRO A 150 3.90 0.88 -19.50
C PRO A 150 4.86 0.85 -20.69
N PRO A 151 4.38 0.47 -21.90
CA PRO A 151 5.14 0.71 -23.11
C PRO A 151 5.35 2.22 -23.29
N LEU A 152 6.58 2.60 -23.64
CA LEU A 152 6.93 4.01 -23.87
C LEU A 152 6.50 4.43 -25.27
N ILE A 153 5.37 5.13 -25.36
CA ILE A 153 4.83 5.65 -26.62
C ILE A 153 5.23 7.11 -26.77
N ARG A 154 5.63 7.50 -27.99
CA ARG A 154 6.01 8.87 -28.36
C ARG A 154 5.07 9.39 -29.44
N GLU A 155 4.67 10.65 -29.34
CA GLU A 155 3.76 11.29 -30.30
C GLU A 155 4.53 12.23 -31.23
N PRO A 156 4.61 11.96 -32.55
CA PRO A 156 5.29 12.82 -33.51
C PRO A 156 4.79 14.27 -33.54
N LYS A 157 3.49 14.50 -33.29
CA LYS A 157 2.91 15.85 -33.23
C LYS A 157 3.27 16.63 -31.96
N LEU A 158 3.90 15.97 -30.99
CA LEU A 158 4.41 16.57 -29.76
C LEU A 158 5.93 16.47 -29.74
N ASP A 159 6.60 16.75 -30.88
CA ASP A 159 8.06 16.68 -31.00
C ASP A 159 8.66 15.34 -30.52
N ASN A 160 7.96 14.24 -30.76
CA ASN A 160 8.30 12.90 -30.29
C ASN A 160 8.46 12.77 -28.76
N ARG A 161 7.81 13.62 -27.95
CA ARG A 161 7.78 13.47 -26.48
C ARG A 161 6.96 12.26 -26.05
N LEU A 162 7.30 11.71 -24.88
CA LEU A 162 6.53 10.63 -24.24
C LEU A 162 5.11 11.08 -23.93
N ILE A 163 4.13 10.22 -24.19
CA ILE A 163 2.74 10.45 -23.79
C ILE A 163 2.45 9.80 -22.43
N PRO A 164 1.75 10.50 -21.51
CA PRO A 164 1.29 9.91 -20.26
C PRO A 164 0.07 9.00 -20.45
N GLY A 165 -0.28 8.25 -19.40
CA GLY A 165 -1.58 7.57 -19.32
C GLY A 165 -1.72 6.34 -20.21
N VAL A 166 -0.60 5.79 -20.72
CA VAL A 166 -0.59 4.54 -21.47
C VAL A 166 -0.92 3.38 -20.54
N ALA A 167 -2.19 2.96 -20.50
CA ALA A 167 -2.68 1.98 -19.54
C ALA A 167 -1.84 0.69 -19.48
N THR A 168 -1.64 0.20 -18.26
CA THR A 168 -0.88 -1.01 -17.95
C THR A 168 -1.56 -1.72 -16.77
N PRO A 169 -1.47 -3.05 -16.65
CA PRO A 169 -2.07 -3.76 -15.54
C PRO A 169 -1.41 -3.43 -14.19
N THR A 170 -2.21 -3.36 -13.14
CA THR A 170 -1.72 -3.62 -11.79
C THR A 170 -1.27 -5.09 -11.73
N ARG A 171 -0.16 -5.38 -11.06
CA ARG A 171 0.39 -6.74 -10.93
C ARG A 171 0.18 -7.32 -9.54
N ILE A 172 0.33 -6.45 -8.54
CA ILE A 172 0.18 -6.79 -7.13
C ILE A 172 -0.64 -5.67 -6.49
N GLU A 173 -1.64 -6.06 -5.72
CA GLU A 173 -2.43 -5.16 -4.90
C GLU A 173 -2.48 -5.69 -3.47
N MET A 174 -2.27 -4.80 -2.50
CA MET A 174 -2.48 -5.06 -1.09
C MET A 174 -3.50 -4.05 -0.60
N LEU A 175 -4.63 -4.51 -0.07
CA LEU A 175 -5.73 -3.66 0.29
C LEU A 175 -6.33 -4.04 1.65
N VAL A 176 -6.84 -3.03 2.35
CA VAL A 176 -7.90 -3.19 3.33
C VAL A 176 -9.07 -2.40 2.76
N GLY A 177 -10.15 -3.12 2.41
CA GLY A 177 -11.34 -2.50 1.84
C GLY A 177 -12.00 -1.54 2.83
N ALA A 178 -12.87 -0.67 2.34
CA ALA A 178 -13.69 0.19 3.20
C ALA A 178 -14.57 -0.61 4.20
N ASP A 179 -14.89 -1.86 3.86
CA ASP A 179 -15.58 -2.82 4.73
C ASP A 179 -14.64 -3.53 5.73
N GLY A 180 -13.34 -3.21 5.72
CA GLY A 180 -12.31 -3.82 6.55
C GLY A 180 -11.74 -5.12 5.98
N THR A 181 -12.19 -5.61 4.82
CA THR A 181 -11.72 -6.87 4.24
C THR A 181 -10.25 -6.74 3.82
N PRO A 182 -9.31 -7.51 4.41
CA PRO A 182 -7.92 -7.49 3.99
C PRO A 182 -7.71 -8.41 2.79
N ALA A 183 -6.92 -7.97 1.81
CA ALA A 183 -6.52 -8.82 0.70
C ALA A 183 -5.12 -8.47 0.16
N ILE A 184 -4.43 -9.51 -0.32
CA ILE A 184 -3.30 -9.38 -1.25
C ILE A 184 -3.67 -10.12 -2.53
N ALA A 185 -3.69 -9.43 -3.66
CA ALA A 185 -4.09 -9.98 -4.95
C ALA A 185 -2.94 -9.98 -5.96
N LEU A 186 -2.85 -11.06 -6.75
CA LEU A 186 -2.01 -11.15 -7.94
C LEU A 186 -2.90 -11.12 -9.18
N ASN A 187 -2.64 -10.17 -10.07
CA ASN A 187 -3.46 -9.95 -11.26
C ASN A 187 -2.83 -10.58 -12.50
N ASP A 188 -3.61 -10.91 -13.53
CA ASP A 188 -3.14 -11.37 -14.84
C ASP A 188 -2.82 -10.20 -15.79
N LYS A 189 -2.36 -10.48 -17.02
CA LYS A 189 -2.01 -9.45 -18.01
C LYS A 189 -3.18 -8.57 -18.46
N ALA A 190 -4.42 -8.96 -18.13
CA ALA A 190 -5.63 -8.19 -18.39
C ALA A 190 -6.13 -7.47 -17.12
N ASP A 191 -5.28 -7.35 -16.10
CA ASP A 191 -5.56 -6.72 -14.80
C ASP A 191 -6.68 -7.41 -14.01
N ARG A 192 -6.80 -8.74 -14.13
CA ARG A 192 -7.79 -9.53 -13.42
C ARG A 192 -7.15 -10.35 -12.31
N PRO A 193 -7.64 -10.29 -11.05
CA PRO A 193 -7.16 -11.15 -9.98
C PRO A 193 -7.23 -12.64 -10.36
N ARG A 194 -6.17 -13.37 -10.03
CA ARG A 194 -6.05 -14.83 -10.21
C ARG A 194 -5.75 -15.58 -8.93
N LEU A 195 -5.14 -14.88 -7.98
CA LEU A 195 -4.86 -15.38 -6.65
C LEU A 195 -5.12 -14.26 -5.65
N ARG A 196 -5.80 -14.59 -4.55
CA ARG A 196 -6.05 -13.67 -3.44
C ARG A 196 -5.72 -14.34 -2.11
N LEU A 197 -4.87 -13.71 -1.31
CA LEU A 197 -4.71 -14.01 0.12
C LEU A 197 -5.68 -13.12 0.89
N THR A 198 -6.57 -13.68 1.69
CA THR A 198 -7.63 -12.91 2.37
C THR A 198 -8.12 -13.63 3.64
N VAL A 199 -9.17 -13.09 4.25
CA VAL A 199 -9.88 -13.66 5.38
C VAL A 199 -11.32 -13.92 4.94
N THR A 200 -11.83 -15.13 5.19
CA THR A 200 -13.23 -15.46 4.91
C THR A 200 -14.18 -14.64 5.78
N GLN A 201 -15.46 -14.57 5.43
CA GLN A 201 -16.47 -13.93 6.29
C GLN A 201 -16.57 -14.51 7.71
N LYS A 202 -16.10 -15.75 7.92
CA LYS A 202 -16.08 -16.41 9.24
C LYS A 202 -14.81 -16.13 10.05
N GLY A 203 -13.86 -15.38 9.49
CA GLY A 203 -12.60 -15.02 10.17
C GLY A 203 -11.42 -15.96 9.89
N TYR A 204 -11.60 -17.01 9.09
CA TYR A 204 -10.51 -17.92 8.73
C TYR A 204 -9.58 -17.31 7.69
N GLY A 205 -8.27 -17.53 7.83
CA GLY A 205 -7.31 -17.23 6.78
C GLY A 205 -7.59 -18.07 5.52
N ALA A 206 -7.50 -17.44 4.34
CA ALA A 206 -7.82 -18.07 3.07
C ALA A 206 -6.87 -17.70 1.93
N ILE A 207 -6.66 -18.66 1.03
CA ILE A 207 -6.09 -18.46 -0.31
C ILE A 207 -7.15 -18.83 -1.33
N GLU A 208 -7.53 -17.88 -2.18
CA GLU A 208 -8.54 -18.07 -3.21
C GLU A 208 -7.90 -18.01 -4.60
N PHE A 209 -8.26 -18.96 -5.45
CA PHE A 209 -7.90 -19.00 -6.87
C PHE A 209 -9.11 -18.60 -7.69
N LEU A 210 -8.91 -17.66 -8.62
CA LEU A 210 -9.97 -17.07 -9.41
C LEU A 210 -9.79 -17.38 -10.89
N ASP A 211 -10.89 -17.62 -11.59
CA ASP A 211 -10.90 -17.83 -13.04
C ASP A 211 -10.81 -16.53 -13.84
N ALA A 212 -10.94 -16.66 -15.17
CA ALA A 212 -10.89 -15.55 -16.12
C ALA A 212 -11.95 -14.46 -15.89
N GLN A 213 -13.06 -14.81 -15.25
CA GLN A 213 -14.20 -13.97 -14.96
C GLN A 213 -14.16 -13.40 -13.54
N GLY A 214 -13.15 -13.75 -12.74
CA GLY A 214 -13.02 -13.33 -11.35
C GLY A 214 -13.88 -14.15 -10.39
N LYS A 215 -14.37 -15.33 -10.81
CA LYS A 215 -15.08 -16.24 -9.93
C LYS A 215 -14.07 -17.10 -9.17
N VAL A 216 -14.26 -17.24 -7.87
CA VAL A 216 -13.49 -18.17 -7.05
C VAL A 216 -13.79 -19.60 -7.50
N ILE A 217 -12.75 -20.31 -7.96
CA ILE A 217 -12.82 -21.71 -8.39
C ILE A 217 -12.22 -22.66 -7.35
N HIS A 218 -11.41 -22.15 -6.44
CA HIS A 218 -10.85 -22.92 -5.35
C HIS A 218 -10.52 -22.02 -4.15
N THR A 219 -10.75 -22.53 -2.95
CA THR A 219 -10.43 -21.86 -1.68
C THR A 219 -9.67 -22.85 -0.80
N LEU A 220 -8.50 -22.43 -0.31
CA LEU A 220 -7.78 -23.10 0.76
C LEU A 220 -8.02 -22.32 2.06
N ALA A 221 -8.78 -22.89 2.99
CA ALA A 221 -9.05 -22.30 4.30
C ALA A 221 -9.03 -23.39 5.38
N PRO A 222 -7.85 -23.81 5.86
CA PRO A 222 -7.70 -25.01 6.70
C PRO A 222 -8.57 -25.03 7.96
N GLU A 223 -8.75 -23.86 8.60
CA GLU A 223 -9.58 -23.73 9.81
C GLU A 223 -11.07 -23.91 9.55
N ALA A 224 -11.53 -23.73 8.30
CA ALA A 224 -12.92 -23.98 7.93
C ALA A 224 -13.28 -25.48 7.96
N ASP A 225 -12.28 -26.35 7.87
CA ASP A 225 -12.43 -27.81 7.89
C ASP A 225 -12.23 -28.42 9.29
N LEU A 226 -11.73 -27.63 10.25
CA LEU A 226 -11.63 -28.01 11.67
C LEU A 226 -13.02 -27.94 12.32
N ARG A 227 -13.83 -28.97 12.08
CA ARG A 227 -15.06 -29.23 12.85
C ARG A 227 -14.79 -30.00 14.13
#